data_AF-Q5IQZ4-F1
#
_entry.id   AF-Q5IQZ4-F1
#
_cell.length_a   1.000
_cell.length_b   1.000
_cell.length_c   1.000
_cell.angle_alpha   90.00
_cell.angle_beta   90.00
_cell.angle_gamma   90.00
#
_symmetry.space_group_name_H-M   'P 1'
#
loop_
_entity.id
_entity.type
_entity.pdbx_description
1 polymer ?
#
loop_
_entity_poly.entity_id
_entity_poly.type
_entity_poly.pdbx_seq_one_letter_code
_entity_poly.pdbx_strand_id
1 'polypeptide(L)'
;MKRLAIIFTMLLIAGCSSSQEAANNQIDELGKENNSLFTFRNIQSGLMIHNGLDLHGRETIGWEIVPVKTPEEALVTDQSGWIMIRTPNTDQCLGTPDGRNLLKMTCNPT
;
A
#
# COMPACT_ATOMS: atom_id res chain seq x y z
N MET A 1 27.41 -36.17 -36.99
CA MET A 1 26.44 -35.05 -36.89
C MET A 1 25.26 -35.29 -35.93
N LYS A 2 25.36 -36.21 -34.95
CA LYS A 2 24.29 -36.43 -33.94
C LYS A 2 24.59 -35.81 -32.56
N ARG A 3 25.87 -35.53 -32.26
CA ARG A 3 26.31 -34.98 -30.97
C ARG A 3 26.22 -33.45 -30.86
N LEU A 4 26.19 -32.73 -31.99
CA LEU A 4 26.05 -31.27 -32.00
C LEU A 4 24.62 -30.82 -31.61
N ALA A 5 23.61 -31.64 -31.94
CA ALA A 5 22.21 -31.31 -31.67
C ALA A 5 21.88 -31.29 -30.17
N ILE A 6 22.57 -32.09 -29.35
CA ILE A 6 22.33 -32.22 -27.90
C ILE A 6 22.84 -31.00 -27.13
N ILE A 7 23.93 -30.38 -27.60
CA ILE A 7 24.51 -29.18 -26.96
C ILE A 7 23.62 -27.96 -27.22
N PHE A 8 23.00 -27.88 -28.40
CA PHE A 8 22.11 -26.77 -28.76
C PHE A 8 20.78 -26.79 -27.99
N THR A 9 20.26 -27.97 -27.62
CA THR A 9 19.03 -28.09 -26.81
C THR A 9 19.24 -27.78 -25.33
N MET A 10 20.43 -28.00 -24.75
CA MET A 10 20.70 -27.64 -23.35
C MET A 10 20.79 -26.12 -23.11
N LEU A 11 21.15 -25.34 -24.14
CA LEU A 11 21.21 -23.87 -24.07
C LEU A 11 19.84 -23.19 -24.13
N LEU A 12 18.80 -23.90 -24.59
CA LEU A 12 17.44 -23.35 -24.71
C LEU A 12 16.60 -23.46 -23.43
N ILE A 13 17.07 -24.20 -22.41
CA ILE A 13 16.31 -24.43 -21.16
C ILE A 13 16.78 -23.53 -20.01
N ALA A 14 17.86 -22.77 -20.19
CA ALA A 14 18.40 -21.84 -19.16
C ALA A 14 17.84 -20.41 -19.25
N GLY A 15 16.78 -20.17 -20.03
CA GLY A 15 16.34 -18.82 -20.44
C GLY A 15 15.08 -18.25 -19.78
N CYS A 16 14.45 -18.93 -18.81
CA CYS A 16 13.28 -18.39 -18.10
C CYS A 16 13.53 -18.29 -16.59
N SER A 17 14.57 -17.55 -16.19
CA SER A 17 14.71 -17.10 -14.81
C SER A 17 15.23 -15.66 -14.76
N SER A 18 14.51 -14.74 -15.40
CA SER A 18 14.76 -13.32 -15.17
C SER A 18 13.54 -12.51 -15.59
N SER A 19 12.54 -12.46 -14.71
CA SER A 19 11.62 -11.33 -14.61
C SER A 19 10.59 -11.59 -13.51
N GLN A 20 11.00 -11.47 -12.24
CA GLN A 20 10.06 -11.10 -11.17
C GLN A 20 10.74 -10.66 -9.87
N GLU A 21 11.82 -9.88 -9.98
CA GLU A 21 12.25 -8.96 -8.90
C GLU A 21 11.82 -7.54 -9.27
N ALA A 22 10.54 -7.37 -9.59
CA ALA A 22 9.89 -6.06 -9.64
C ALA A 22 8.94 -5.85 -8.44
N ALA A 23 8.85 -6.83 -7.55
CA ALA A 23 8.01 -6.80 -6.37
C ALA A 23 8.83 -6.37 -5.14
N ASN A 24 9.30 -5.12 -5.08
CA ASN A 24 9.57 -4.49 -3.77
C ASN A 24 9.94 -3.00 -3.77
N ASN A 25 10.22 -2.36 -4.90
CA ASN A 25 10.73 -0.98 -4.86
C ASN A 25 9.70 0.03 -4.29
N GLN A 26 8.41 -0.27 -4.34
CA GLN A 26 7.36 0.59 -3.76
C GLN A 26 7.25 0.47 -2.23
N ILE A 27 7.61 -0.69 -1.65
CA ILE A 27 7.61 -0.88 -0.19
C ILE A 27 8.75 -0.07 0.45
N ASP A 28 9.87 0.11 -0.27
CA ASP A 28 11.04 0.85 0.22
C ASP A 28 10.80 2.36 0.39
N GLU A 29 9.95 2.99 -0.42
CA GLU A 29 9.70 4.44 -0.29
C GLU A 29 8.85 4.78 0.94
N LEU A 30 7.76 4.03 1.20
CA LEU A 30 6.96 4.24 2.40
C LEU A 30 7.72 3.83 3.67
N GLY A 31 8.63 2.85 3.58
CA GLY A 31 9.53 2.48 4.67
C GLY A 31 10.48 3.60 5.10
N LYS A 32 10.82 4.55 4.20
CA LYS A 32 11.63 5.74 4.54
C LYS A 32 10.86 6.78 5.35
N GLU A 33 9.54 6.79 5.21
CA GLU A 33 8.61 7.67 5.93
C GLU A 33 8.04 6.98 7.19
N ASN A 34 8.75 5.98 7.74
CA ASN A 34 8.33 5.28 8.93
C ASN A 34 8.22 6.26 10.13
N ASN A 35 7.02 6.38 10.69
CA ASN A 35 6.60 7.36 11.70
C ASN A 35 6.28 8.78 11.19
N SER A 36 6.21 8.99 9.88
CA SER A 36 5.70 10.25 9.32
C SER A 36 4.18 10.34 9.47
N LEU A 37 3.68 11.57 9.63
CA LEU A 37 2.26 11.88 9.69
C LEU A 37 1.85 12.65 8.43
N PHE A 38 0.70 12.28 7.89
CA PHE A 38 0.19 12.76 6.62
C PHE A 38 -1.15 13.48 6.79
N THR A 39 -1.38 14.49 5.97
CA THR A 39 -2.69 15.12 5.80
C THR A 39 -3.24 14.73 4.43
N PHE A 40 -4.50 14.28 4.37
CA PHE A 40 -5.15 13.98 3.10
C PHE A 40 -5.95 15.19 2.64
N ARG A 41 -5.61 15.69 1.45
CA ARG A 41 -6.29 16.83 0.82
C ARG A 41 -6.83 16.40 -0.53
N ASN A 42 -8.11 16.65 -0.76
CA ASN A 42 -8.67 16.54 -2.10
C ASN A 42 -8.06 17.64 -2.99
N ILE A 43 -7.41 17.27 -4.09
CA ILE A 43 -6.69 18.21 -4.96
C ILE A 43 -7.66 19.17 -5.68
N GLN A 44 -8.89 18.72 -5.99
CA GLN A 44 -9.88 19.50 -6.73
C GLN A 44 -10.62 20.52 -5.84
N SER A 45 -11.14 20.08 -4.69
CA SER A 45 -11.91 20.94 -3.78
C SER A 45 -11.04 21.64 -2.74
N GLY A 46 -9.82 21.15 -2.53
CA GLY A 46 -8.93 21.61 -1.47
C GLY A 46 -9.34 21.21 -0.05
N LEU A 47 -10.44 20.48 0.11
CA LEU A 47 -10.92 20.00 1.41
C LEU A 47 -9.97 18.97 2.00
N MET A 48 -9.79 19.02 3.32
CA MET A 48 -8.93 18.11 4.06
C MET A 48 -9.76 17.08 4.84
N ILE A 49 -9.26 15.86 4.92
CA ILE A 49 -9.77 14.84 5.83
C ILE A 49 -8.95 14.94 7.12
N HIS A 50 -9.54 15.56 8.13
CA HIS A 50 -8.87 15.80 9.40
C HIS A 50 -8.83 14.56 10.27
N ASN A 51 -7.68 14.31 10.91
CA ASN A 51 -7.58 13.30 11.96
C ASN A 51 -7.92 13.93 13.33
N GLY A 52 -7.01 14.68 13.94
CA GLY A 52 -7.24 15.34 15.22
C GLY A 52 -7.34 16.86 15.05
N LEU A 53 -8.37 17.49 15.62
CA LEU A 53 -8.54 18.94 15.63
C LEU A 53 -8.43 19.49 17.06
N ASP A 54 -7.86 20.68 17.22
CA ASP A 54 -7.99 21.45 18.46
C ASP A 54 -9.36 22.15 18.57
N LEU A 55 -9.57 22.84 19.70
CA LEU A 55 -10.79 23.62 19.96
C LEU A 55 -11.03 24.76 18.95
N HIS A 56 -10.01 25.14 18.17
CA HIS A 56 -10.09 26.17 17.14
C HIS A 56 -10.21 25.57 15.72
N GLY A 57 -10.34 24.24 15.60
CA GLY A 57 -10.46 23.55 14.32
C GLY A 57 -9.16 23.40 13.55
N ARG A 58 -8.00 23.56 14.20
CA ARG A 58 -6.68 23.37 13.57
C ARG A 58 -6.26 21.91 13.71
N GLU A 59 -5.69 21.34 12.65
CA GLU A 59 -5.16 19.98 12.70
C GLU A 59 -3.98 19.90 13.67
N THR A 60 -4.11 19.05 14.68
CA THR A 60 -3.08 18.81 15.72
C THR A 60 -2.39 17.46 15.57
N ILE A 61 -3.03 16.53 14.87
CA ILE A 61 -2.55 15.17 14.66
C ILE A 61 -2.86 14.82 13.21
N GLY A 62 -1.84 14.43 12.44
CA GLY A 62 -2.01 13.88 11.09
C GLY A 62 -2.32 12.38 11.12
N TRP A 63 -2.57 11.79 9.97
CA TRP A 63 -2.79 10.36 9.81
C TRP A 63 -1.48 9.60 9.69
N GLU A 64 -1.43 8.40 10.25
CA GLU A 64 -0.34 7.47 10.00
C GLU A 64 -0.73 6.51 8.87
N ILE A 65 0.20 6.29 7.93
CA ILE A 65 0.02 5.35 6.82
C ILE A 65 0.80 4.08 7.14
N VAL A 66 0.09 2.96 7.25
CA VAL A 66 0.67 1.68 7.66
C VAL A 66 0.46 0.65 6.54
N PRO A 67 1.52 0.02 6.00
CA PRO A 67 1.36 -1.09 5.07
C PRO A 67 0.59 -2.25 5.73
N VAL A 68 -0.33 -2.86 5.00
CA VAL A 68 -1.04 -4.07 5.46
C VAL A 68 -0.85 -5.21 4.47
N LYS A 69 -1.06 -6.44 4.95
CA LYS A 69 -0.99 -7.62 4.09
C LYS A 69 -2.06 -7.49 3.00
N THR A 70 -1.60 -7.38 1.76
CA THR A 70 -2.47 -7.33 0.60
C THR A 70 -2.96 -8.74 0.27
N PRO A 71 -4.27 -8.97 0.08
CA PRO A 71 -4.77 -10.26 -0.38
C PRO A 71 -4.19 -10.63 -1.74
N GLU A 72 -3.85 -11.91 -1.95
CA GLU A 72 -3.22 -12.36 -3.21
C GLU A 72 -4.16 -12.13 -4.40
N GLU A 73 -5.47 -12.24 -4.20
CA GLU A 73 -6.48 -12.01 -5.23
C GLU A 73 -6.50 -10.55 -5.72
N ALA A 74 -6.16 -9.60 -4.84
CA ALA A 74 -6.07 -8.18 -5.20
C ALA A 74 -4.80 -7.89 -6.03
N LEU A 75 -3.72 -8.63 -5.78
CA LEU A 75 -2.44 -8.47 -6.49
C LEU A 75 -2.51 -8.92 -7.95
N VAL A 76 -3.52 -9.72 -8.32
CA VAL A 76 -3.74 -10.14 -9.70
C VAL A 76 -4.20 -8.97 -10.59
N THR A 77 -4.94 -8.03 -10.02
CA THR A 77 -5.54 -6.89 -10.75
C THR A 77 -4.78 -5.58 -10.56
N ASP A 78 -4.16 -5.39 -9.40
CA ASP A 78 -3.34 -4.23 -9.07
C ASP A 78 -2.10 -4.67 -8.28
N GLN A 79 -0.91 -4.38 -8.81
CA GLN A 79 0.35 -4.72 -8.14
C GLN A 79 0.67 -3.79 -6.95
N SER A 80 -0.18 -2.79 -6.70
CA SER A 80 -0.03 -1.87 -5.57
C SER A 80 -0.36 -2.57 -4.24
N GLY A 81 0.45 -2.29 -3.22
CA GLY A 81 0.19 -2.74 -1.86
C GLY A 81 -0.96 -1.99 -1.20
N TRP A 82 -1.69 -2.67 -0.33
CA TRP A 82 -2.72 -2.07 0.51
C TRP A 82 -2.11 -1.33 1.70
N ILE A 83 -2.76 -0.23 2.06
CA ILE A 83 -2.42 0.58 3.23
C ILE A 83 -3.62 0.73 4.15
N MET A 84 -3.32 0.92 5.42
CA MET A 84 -4.27 1.34 6.45
C MET A 84 -3.94 2.78 6.84
N ILE A 85 -4.98 3.61 6.91
CA ILE A 85 -4.87 5.01 7.35
C ILE A 85 -5.37 5.06 8.79
N ARG A 86 -4.45 5.17 9.76
CA ARG A 86 -4.78 5.09 11.19
C ARG A 86 -4.50 6.38 11.95
N THR A 87 -5.22 6.54 13.06
CA THR A 87 -4.92 7.54 14.07
C THR A 87 -3.74 7.01 14.92
N PRO A 88 -2.62 7.75 15.03
CA PRO A 88 -1.42 7.27 15.71
C PRO A 88 -1.71 6.78 17.14
N ASN A 89 -1.11 5.64 17.51
CA ASN A 89 -1.24 5.04 18.86
C ASN A 89 -2.68 4.71 19.29
N THR A 90 -3.60 4.49 18.35
CA THR A 90 -4.98 4.08 18.64
C THR A 90 -5.43 2.96 17.70
N ASP A 91 -6.57 2.33 18.03
CA ASP A 91 -7.25 1.38 17.15
C ASP A 91 -8.32 2.04 16.26
N GLN A 92 -8.15 3.34 15.96
CA GLN A 92 -9.07 4.10 15.11
C GLN A 92 -8.46 4.35 13.73
N CYS A 93 -9.18 3.99 12.69
CA CYS A 93 -8.80 4.13 11.29
C CYS A 93 -9.82 4.93 10.50
N LEU A 94 -9.37 5.52 9.39
CA LEU A 94 -10.24 6.06 8.36
C LEU A 94 -10.76 4.88 7.51
N GLY A 95 -12.07 4.77 7.37
CA GLY A 95 -12.69 3.72 6.57
C GLY A 95 -14.08 4.08 6.08
N THR A 96 -14.68 3.17 5.33
CA THR A 96 -16.02 3.32 4.74
C THR A 96 -16.92 2.14 5.11
N PRO A 97 -17.58 2.14 6.28
CA PRO A 97 -18.33 0.96 6.76
C PRO A 97 -19.50 0.56 5.85
N ASP A 98 -20.07 1.53 5.12
CA ASP A 98 -21.17 1.34 4.17
C ASP A 98 -20.73 1.49 2.69
N GLY A 99 -19.43 1.63 2.45
CA GLY A 99 -18.85 1.89 1.12
C GLY A 99 -19.15 3.27 0.54
N ARG A 100 -19.77 4.19 1.31
CA ARG A 100 -20.19 5.51 0.84
C ARG A 100 -19.61 6.65 1.66
N ASN A 101 -19.64 6.51 2.98
CA ASN A 101 -19.24 7.54 3.91
C ASN A 101 -17.85 7.26 4.47
N LEU A 102 -16.97 8.27 4.42
CA LEU A 102 -15.66 8.21 5.08
C LEU A 102 -15.82 8.61 6.54
N LEU A 103 -15.45 7.71 7.45
CA LEU A 103 -15.65 7.85 8.89
C LEU A 103 -14.43 7.32 9.65
N LYS A 104 -14.26 7.77 10.89
CA LYS A 104 -13.38 7.09 11.84
C LYS A 104 -14.09 5.85 12.39
N MET A 105 -13.40 4.72 12.38
CA MET A 105 -13.92 3.43 12.81
C MET A 105 -12.81 2.57 13.41
N THR A 106 -13.16 1.46 14.05
CA THR A 106 -12.16 0.48 14.52
C THR A 106 -11.39 -0.11 13.33
N CYS A 107 -10.06 -0.20 13.41
CA CYS A 107 -9.20 -0.61 12.30
C CYS A 107 -9.46 -2.04 11.80
N ASN A 108 -9.83 -2.96 12.69
CA ASN A 108 -10.18 -4.34 12.39
C ASN A 108 -11.55 -4.66 12.99
N PRO A 109 -12.66 -4.23 12.35
CA PRO A 109 -13.98 -4.58 12.84
C PRO A 109 -14.15 -6.10 12.74
N THR A 110 -14.50 -6.72 13.88
CA THR A 110 -14.87 -8.15 13.98
C THR A 110 -16.10 -8.47 13.16
#